data_AF-A0A7C3YNG1-F1
#
_entry.id   AF-A0A7C3YNG1-F1
#
_cell.length_a   1.000
_cell.length_b   1.000
_cell.length_c   1.000
_cell.angle_alpha   90.00
_cell.angle_beta   90.00
_cell.angle_gamma   90.00
#
_symmetry.space_group_name_H-M   'P 1'
#
loop_
_entity.id
_entity.type
_entity.pdbx_description
1 polymer ?
#
loop_
_entity_poly.entity_id
_entity_poly.type
_entity_poly.pdbx_seq_one_letter_code
_entity_poly.pdbx_strand_id
1 'polypeptide(L)'
;MKEGYKLVYINKIGINSDNNFMFELLFSNDIESVWGVDWEITPARNCGINLPDESTYDLILKMDTSLKLDLAQENSCFSMQDSIDGIIPLAWENIDEYETYPDDGRLILRFGETYNDIEKKLKNKNIKLNNDEKYNIK
;
A
#
# COMPACT_ATOMS: atom_id res chain seq x y z
N MET A 1 -5.60 -19.23 5.88
CA MET A 1 -5.19 -18.32 6.97
C MET A 1 -4.13 -17.40 6.39
N LYS A 2 -4.29 -16.07 6.48
CA LYS A 2 -3.40 -15.08 5.84
C LYS A 2 -2.14 -14.75 6.69
N GLU A 3 -1.78 -15.61 7.64
CA GLU A 3 -0.76 -15.32 8.67
C GLU A 3 0.67 -15.14 8.15
N GLY A 4 0.99 -15.60 6.94
CA GLY A 4 2.33 -15.44 6.35
C GLY A 4 2.49 -14.23 5.41
N TYR A 5 1.40 -13.57 5.04
CA TYR A 5 1.42 -12.53 4.02
C TYR A 5 1.88 -11.19 4.58
N LYS A 6 2.81 -10.56 3.88
CA LYS A 6 3.35 -9.23 4.19
C LYS A 6 3.08 -8.28 3.03
N LEU A 7 2.77 -7.03 3.35
CA LEU A 7 2.52 -5.99 2.37
C LEU A 7 3.81 -5.62 1.64
N VAL A 8 3.72 -5.56 0.32
CA VAL A 8 4.88 -5.28 -0.53
C VAL A 8 4.68 -4.08 -1.45
N TYR A 9 3.43 -3.77 -1.79
CA TYR A 9 3.13 -2.64 -2.66
C TYR A 9 1.70 -2.14 -2.45
N ILE A 10 1.47 -0.86 -2.73
CA ILE A 10 0.14 -0.24 -2.73
C ILE A 10 -0.05 0.50 -4.04
N ASN A 11 -1.07 0.10 -4.79
CA ASN A 11 -1.49 0.74 -6.03
C ASN A 11 -2.77 1.55 -5.83
N LYS A 12 -2.85 2.74 -6.44
CA LYS A 12 -4.08 3.54 -6.46
C LYS A 12 -4.84 3.25 -7.75
N ILE A 13 -6.06 2.74 -7.63
CA ILE A 13 -6.93 2.47 -8.78
C ILE A 13 -7.63 3.75 -9.25
N GLY A 14 -8.15 4.54 -8.29
CA GLY A 14 -8.91 5.74 -8.60
C GLY A 14 -9.89 6.13 -7.49
N ILE A 15 -11.01 6.72 -7.89
CA ILE A 15 -12.11 7.14 -7.02
C ILE A 15 -13.39 6.47 -7.50
N ASN A 16 -14.17 5.89 -6.59
CA ASN A 16 -15.43 5.22 -6.92
C ASN A 16 -16.62 6.21 -7.00
N SER A 17 -17.82 5.70 -7.30
CA SER A 17 -19.04 6.51 -7.40
C SER A 17 -19.44 7.20 -6.10
N ASP A 18 -18.96 6.71 -4.96
CA ASP A 18 -19.25 7.22 -3.62
C ASP A 18 -18.18 8.21 -3.15
N ASN A 19 -17.29 8.65 -4.04
CA ASN A 19 -16.12 9.51 -3.77
C ASN A 19 -15.08 8.89 -2.82
N ASN A 20 -15.07 7.58 -2.63
CA ASN A 20 -14.01 6.91 -1.89
C ASN A 20 -12.81 6.62 -2.80
N PHE A 21 -11.61 6.77 -2.26
CA PHE A 21 -10.37 6.35 -2.89
C PHE A 21 -10.26 4.83 -2.86
N MET A 22 -9.93 4.25 -4.01
CA MET A 22 -9.77 2.80 -4.19
C MET A 22 -8.29 2.45 -4.33
N PHE A 23 -7.84 1.49 -3.54
CA PHE A 23 -6.47 0.99 -3.55
C PHE A 23 -6.42 -0.53 -3.67
N GLU A 24 -5.34 -1.02 -4.26
CA GLU A 24 -4.93 -2.43 -4.24
C GLU A 24 -3.70 -2.57 -3.36
N LEU A 25 -3.79 -3.44 -2.36
CA LEU A 25 -2.71 -3.83 -1.49
C LEU A 25 -2.20 -5.19 -1.95
N LEU A 26 -0.94 -5.23 -2.38
CA LEU A 26 -0.27 -6.43 -2.84
C LEU A 26 0.51 -7.03 -1.67
N PHE A 27 0.37 -8.34 -1.48
CA PHE A 27 1.05 -9.08 -0.43
C PHE A 27 1.83 -10.25 -1.00
N SER A 28 2.96 -10.55 -0.37
CA SER A 28 3.78 -11.73 -0.66
C SER A 28 4.07 -12.52 0.62
N ASN A 29 4.25 -13.83 0.49
CA ASN A 29 4.79 -14.69 1.54
C ASN A 29 6.34 -14.68 1.57
N ASP A 30 6.96 -14.21 0.49
CA ASP A 30 8.41 -14.09 0.31
C ASP A 30 8.75 -12.67 -0.13
N ILE A 31 9.07 -11.82 0.85
CA ILE A 31 9.38 -10.41 0.61
C ILE A 31 10.76 -10.20 -0.02
N GLU A 32 11.67 -11.19 0.08
CA GLU A 32 13.04 -11.07 -0.43
C GLU A 32 13.08 -11.22 -1.95
N SER A 33 12.11 -11.92 -2.54
CA SER A 33 11.96 -12.05 -3.99
C SER A 33 11.13 -10.92 -4.62
N VAL A 34 10.65 -9.95 -3.85
CA VAL A 34 9.88 -8.83 -4.41
C VAL A 34 10.80 -7.78 -5.00
N TRP A 35 10.56 -7.49 -6.27
CA TRP A 35 11.24 -6.43 -7.00
C TRP A 35 10.30 -5.81 -8.03
N GLY A 36 10.63 -4.60 -8.45
CA GLY A 36 10.00 -3.93 -9.57
C GLY A 36 11.03 -3.21 -10.41
N VAL A 37 10.64 -2.87 -11.63
CA VAL A 37 11.52 -2.18 -12.58
C VAL A 37 11.86 -0.78 -12.04
N ASP A 38 13.14 -0.43 -12.05
CA ASP A 38 13.68 0.87 -11.67
C ASP A 38 13.43 1.29 -10.22
N TRP A 39 13.09 0.39 -9.30
CA TRP A 39 12.76 0.74 -7.91
C TRP A 39 13.88 1.45 -7.14
N GLU A 40 15.11 1.37 -7.62
CA GLU A 40 16.30 2.07 -7.12
C GLU A 40 16.41 3.53 -7.62
N ILE A 41 15.66 3.92 -8.66
CA ILE A 41 15.72 5.27 -9.21
C ILE A 41 15.08 6.27 -8.24
N THR A 42 15.76 7.40 -8.07
CA THR A 42 15.25 8.54 -7.30
C THR A 42 14.97 9.72 -8.23
N PRO A 43 13.79 10.36 -8.11
CA PRO A 43 12.67 9.99 -7.24
C PRO A 43 11.81 8.83 -7.79
N ALA A 44 11.10 8.14 -6.89
CA ALA A 44 10.23 7.01 -7.21
C ALA A 44 9.20 7.33 -8.29
N ARG A 45 8.70 8.58 -8.35
CA ARG A 45 7.79 9.03 -9.42
C ARG A 45 8.36 8.84 -10.83
N ASN A 46 9.69 8.76 -10.99
CA ASN A 46 10.34 8.56 -12.29
C ASN A 46 10.37 7.09 -12.72
N CYS A 47 10.14 6.14 -11.81
CA CYS A 47 10.15 4.69 -12.08
C CYS A 47 8.93 4.22 -12.90
N GLY A 48 7.97 5.12 -13.17
CA GLY A 48 6.66 4.77 -13.70
C GLY A 48 5.75 4.12 -12.64
N ILE A 49 4.44 4.06 -12.89
CA ILE A 49 3.48 3.29 -12.07
C ILE A 49 3.62 1.80 -12.44
N ASN A 50 4.82 1.27 -12.28
CA ASN A 50 5.11 -0.11 -12.57
C ASN A 50 4.84 -0.92 -11.30
N LEU A 51 3.77 -1.73 -11.35
CA LEU A 51 3.52 -2.75 -10.35
C LEU A 51 4.78 -3.63 -10.22
N PRO A 52 5.04 -4.22 -9.03
CA PRO A 52 6.04 -5.26 -8.91
C PRO A 52 5.71 -6.41 -9.88
N ASP A 53 6.72 -7.20 -10.24
CA ASP A 53 6.53 -8.32 -11.17
C ASP A 53 5.45 -9.28 -10.62
N GLU A 54 4.49 -9.68 -11.46
CA GLU A 54 3.34 -10.52 -11.08
C GLU A 54 3.73 -11.90 -10.50
N SER A 55 4.98 -12.33 -10.66
CA SER A 55 5.52 -13.55 -10.07
C SER A 55 6.00 -13.36 -8.63
N THR A 56 6.07 -12.13 -8.14
CA THR A 56 6.72 -11.79 -6.85
C THR A 56 5.73 -11.50 -5.72
N TYR A 57 4.44 -11.40 -6.03
CA TYR A 57 3.38 -11.26 -5.05
C TYR A 57 2.30 -12.32 -5.26
N ASP A 58 1.61 -12.65 -4.17
CA ASP A 58 0.76 -13.82 -4.08
C ASP A 58 -0.72 -13.47 -3.86
N LEU A 59 -1.00 -12.26 -3.34
CA LEU A 59 -2.34 -11.86 -2.93
C LEU A 59 -2.57 -10.37 -3.19
N ILE A 60 -3.70 -10.05 -3.82
CA ILE A 60 -4.17 -8.68 -4.01
C ILE A 60 -5.47 -8.49 -3.22
N LEU A 61 -5.52 -7.47 -2.38
CA LEU A 61 -6.71 -7.08 -1.62
C LEU A 61 -7.10 -5.64 -1.96
N LYS A 62 -8.40 -5.39 -2.03
CA LYS A 62 -8.91 -4.04 -2.29
C LYS A 62 -9.25 -3.31 -1.01
N MET A 63 -9.00 -2.01 -1.01
CA MET A 63 -9.32 -1.10 0.08
C MET A 63 -10.02 0.13 -0.48
N ASP A 64 -11.26 0.35 -0.02
CA ASP A 64 -12.00 1.56 -0.29
C ASP A 64 -12.04 2.42 0.97
N THR A 65 -11.69 3.69 0.86
CA THR A 65 -11.64 4.61 2.00
C THR A 65 -11.90 6.05 1.60
N SER A 66 -12.51 6.82 2.49
CA SER A 66 -12.59 8.28 2.35
C SER A 66 -11.27 8.99 2.68
N LEU A 67 -10.33 8.29 3.31
CA LEU A 67 -9.01 8.84 3.66
C LEU A 67 -8.16 9.01 2.41
N LYS A 68 -7.68 10.23 2.18
CA LYS A 68 -6.66 10.52 1.17
C LYS A 68 -5.33 9.94 1.64
N LEU A 69 -4.70 9.09 0.83
CA LEU A 69 -3.37 8.55 1.11
C LEU A 69 -2.36 9.11 0.12
N ASP A 70 -1.19 9.49 0.62
CA ASP A 70 -0.01 9.69 -0.21
C ASP A 70 0.72 8.35 -0.36
N LEU A 71 1.23 8.07 -1.56
CA LEU A 71 1.92 6.84 -1.88
C LEU A 71 3.41 7.09 -2.11
N ALA A 72 4.25 6.15 -1.67
CA ALA A 72 5.69 6.19 -1.94
C ALA A 72 5.98 6.30 -3.44
N GLN A 73 5.29 5.56 -4.30
CA GLN A 73 5.51 5.61 -5.75
C GLN A 73 5.23 6.99 -6.38
N GLU A 74 4.45 7.86 -5.75
CA GLU A 74 4.13 9.19 -6.30
C GLU A 74 5.08 10.29 -5.79
N ASN A 75 6.03 9.95 -4.91
CA ASN A 75 6.90 10.90 -4.22
C ASN A 75 8.06 11.41 -5.09
N SER A 76 8.58 12.60 -4.77
CA SER A 76 9.61 13.32 -5.53
C SER A 76 11.00 13.39 -4.86
N CYS A 77 11.24 12.63 -3.78
CA CYS A 77 12.45 12.73 -2.97
C CYS A 77 13.18 11.40 -2.72
N PHE A 78 12.44 10.30 -2.67
CA PHE A 78 12.90 8.96 -2.30
C PHE A 78 12.58 7.97 -3.40
N SER A 79 13.34 6.89 -3.49
CA SER A 79 13.10 5.73 -4.33
C SER A 79 12.08 4.76 -3.71
N MET A 80 11.66 3.75 -4.48
CA MET A 80 10.90 2.63 -3.91
C MET A 80 11.79 1.76 -3.01
N GLN A 81 13.09 1.66 -3.30
CA GLN A 81 14.07 0.96 -2.47
C GLN A 81 14.13 1.55 -1.05
N ASP A 82 14.03 2.87 -0.90
CA ASP A 82 13.96 3.52 0.43
C ASP A 82 12.73 3.06 1.25
N SER A 83 11.65 2.63 0.57
CA SER A 83 10.48 2.04 1.24
C SER A 83 10.76 0.61 1.71
N ILE A 84 11.46 -0.19 0.90
CA ILE A 84 11.90 -1.55 1.26
C ILE A 84 12.84 -1.50 2.46
N ASP A 85 13.79 -0.56 2.44
CA ASP A 85 14.78 -0.35 3.50
C ASP A 85 14.15 0.23 4.79
N GLY A 86 12.85 0.58 4.75
CA GLY A 86 12.08 1.05 5.90
C GLY A 86 12.26 2.54 6.23
N ILE A 87 12.88 3.31 5.34
CA ILE A 87 13.10 4.76 5.50
C ILE A 87 11.77 5.51 5.38
N ILE A 88 10.96 5.18 4.36
CA ILE A 88 9.61 5.74 4.17
C ILE A 88 8.54 4.64 4.14
N PRO A 89 7.28 4.93 4.51
CA PRO A 89 6.18 3.98 4.36
C PRO A 89 5.71 3.87 2.90
N LEU A 90 5.04 2.77 2.54
CA LEU A 90 4.44 2.58 1.22
C LEU A 90 3.24 3.51 1.00
N ALA A 91 2.45 3.74 2.06
CA ALA A 91 1.35 4.70 2.06
C ALA A 91 1.14 5.30 3.45
N TRP A 92 0.65 6.54 3.48
CA TRP A 92 0.25 7.19 4.72
C TRP A 92 -0.90 8.17 4.50
N GLU A 93 -1.72 8.37 5.53
CA GLU A 93 -2.85 9.32 5.50
C GLU A 93 -2.36 10.74 5.25
N ASN A 94 -2.80 11.39 4.18
CA ASN A 94 -2.51 12.80 3.94
C ASN A 94 -3.33 13.64 4.93
N ILE A 95 -2.63 14.45 5.73
CA ILE A 95 -3.22 15.29 6.78
C ILE A 95 -3.05 16.78 6.49
N ASP A 96 -2.65 17.16 5.27
CA ASP A 96 -2.35 18.56 4.93
C ASP A 96 -3.59 19.45 5.02
N GLU A 97 -4.77 18.85 4.83
CA GLU A 97 -6.07 19.53 4.89
C GLU A 97 -6.73 19.43 6.29
N TYR A 98 -6.03 18.89 7.29
CA TYR A 98 -6.59 18.66 8.62
C TYR A 98 -6.30 19.88 9.52
N GLU A 99 -7.30 20.35 10.25
CA GLU A 99 -7.12 21.44 11.24
C GLU A 99 -6.30 21.00 12.46
N THR A 100 -6.39 19.72 12.82
CA THR A 100 -5.68 19.13 13.97
C THR A 100 -5.23 17.71 13.64
N TYR A 101 -4.22 17.24 14.36
CA TYR A 101 -3.73 15.87 14.19
C TYR A 101 -4.81 14.85 14.60
N PRO A 102 -4.99 13.73 13.88
CA PRO A 102 -6.02 12.73 14.21
C PRO A 102 -5.82 12.15 15.62
N ASP A 103 -6.87 12.17 16.45
CA ASP A 103 -6.83 11.65 17.83
C ASP A 103 -6.50 10.14 17.90
N ASP A 104 -6.90 9.40 16.87
CA ASP A 104 -6.64 7.96 16.71
C ASP A 104 -5.30 7.67 16.01
N GLY A 105 -4.51 8.70 15.72
CA GLY A 105 -3.22 8.63 15.04
C GLY A 105 -3.32 8.53 13.52
N ARG A 106 -2.22 8.83 12.84
CA ARG A 106 -2.12 8.75 11.38
C ARG A 106 -2.07 7.29 10.90
N LEU A 107 -2.86 6.92 9.90
CA LEU A 107 -2.70 5.63 9.23
C LEU A 107 -1.37 5.60 8.45
N ILE A 108 -0.53 4.60 8.72
CA ILE A 108 0.76 4.38 8.08
C ILE A 108 0.89 2.90 7.74
N LEU A 109 1.20 2.59 6.48
CA LEU A 109 1.36 1.23 5.96
C LEU A 109 2.78 1.05 5.42
N ARG A 110 3.51 0.06 5.94
CA ARG A 110 4.94 -0.13 5.64
C ARG A 110 5.18 -1.41 4.82
N PHE A 111 6.26 -1.39 4.03
CA PHE A 111 6.78 -2.61 3.41
C PHE A 111 7.10 -3.66 4.48
N GLY A 112 6.80 -4.91 4.20
CA GLY A 112 7.04 -6.03 5.11
C GLY A 112 6.05 -6.13 6.28
N GLU A 113 5.09 -5.22 6.40
CA GLU A 113 4.10 -5.25 7.48
C GLU A 113 3.12 -6.42 7.30
N THR A 114 2.82 -7.14 8.37
CA THR A 114 1.99 -8.34 8.28
C THR A 114 0.54 -7.99 7.92
N TYR A 115 -0.14 -8.91 7.22
CA TYR A 115 -1.57 -8.77 6.94
C TYR A 115 -2.38 -8.48 8.22
N ASN A 116 -2.08 -9.15 9.32
CA ASN A 116 -2.81 -9.00 10.58
C ASN A 116 -2.64 -7.60 11.18
N ASP A 117 -1.42 -7.04 11.14
CA ASP A 117 -1.15 -5.69 11.65
C ASP A 117 -1.87 -4.63 10.81
N ILE A 118 -1.83 -4.79 9.48
CA ILE A 118 -2.55 -3.91 8.56
C ILE A 118 -4.05 -4.01 8.79
N GLU A 119 -4.61 -5.23 8.88
CA GLU A 119 -6.03 -5.43 9.11
C GLU A 119 -6.47 -4.76 10.43
N LYS A 120 -5.65 -4.84 11.48
CA LYS A 120 -5.90 -4.17 12.75
C LYS A 120 -5.87 -2.64 12.62
N LYS A 121 -4.88 -2.07 11.93
CA LYS A 121 -4.80 -0.62 11.68
C LYS A 121 -6.01 -0.10 10.91
N LEU A 122 -6.40 -0.81 9.86
CA LEU A 122 -7.56 -0.45 9.04
C LEU A 122 -8.86 -0.55 9.84
N LYS A 123 -9.04 -1.60 10.64
CA LYS A 123 -10.20 -1.74 11.54
C LYS A 123 -10.33 -0.58 12.53
N ASN A 124 -9.23 -0.10 13.10
CA ASN A 124 -9.25 1.07 13.98
C ASN A 124 -9.76 2.34 13.28
N LYS A 125 -9.55 2.43 11.96
CA LYS A 125 -10.04 3.51 11.09
C LYS A 125 -11.40 3.22 10.44
N ASN A 126 -12.09 2.16 10.86
CA ASN A 126 -13.34 1.66 10.26
C ASN A 126 -13.23 1.29 8.75
N ILE A 127 -12.02 0.97 8.28
CA ILE A 127 -11.74 0.53 6.91
C ILE A 127 -11.70 -1.00 6.86
N LYS A 128 -12.21 -1.58 5.77
CA LYS A 128 -12.19 -3.03 5.54
C LYS A 128 -11.42 -3.37 4.28
N LEU A 129 -10.74 -4.51 4.31
CA LEU A 129 -10.14 -5.12 3.12
C LEU A 129 -11.15 -6.07 2.48
N ASN A 130 -11.32 -5.93 1.18
CA ASN A 130 -12.19 -6.76 0.37
C ASN A 130 -11.34 -7.75 -0.45
N ASN A 131 -11.73 -9.03 -0.40
CA ASN A 131 -11.21 -10.03 -1.33
C ASN A 131 -12.15 -10.06 -2.53
N ASP A 132 -11.70 -9.64 -3.71
CA ASP A 132 -12.40 -10.03 -4.93
C ASP A 132 -11.97 -11.46 -5.29
N GLU A 133 -12.86 -12.43 -5.05
CA GLU A 133 -12.64 -13.84 -5.43
C GLU A 133 -12.34 -14.04 -6.92
N LYS A 134 -12.57 -13.00 -7.76
CA LYS A 134 -12.25 -12.97 -9.19
C LYS A 134 -10.75 -13.01 -9.50
N TYR A 135 -9.87 -12.73 -8.55
CA TYR A 135 -8.41 -12.76 -8.76
C TYR A 135 -7.71 -13.90 -8.02
N ASN A 136 -8.46 -14.87 -7.47
CA ASN A 136 -7.90 -16.14 -6.98
C ASN A 136 -7.56 -17.07 -8.15
N ILE A 137 -6.71 -16.64 -9.07
CA ILE A 137 -6.12 -17.52 -10.08
C ILE A 137 -4.61 -17.50 -9.90
N LYS A 138 -4.13 -18.46 -9.11
CA LYS A 138 -3.02 -19.36 -9.46
C LYS A 138 -3.15 -20.63 -8.64
#